data_AF-A0A2V2UG75-F1
#
_entry.id   AF-A0A2V2UG75-F1
#
_cell.length_a   1.000
_cell.length_b   1.000
_cell.length_c   1.000
_cell.angle_alpha   90.00
_cell.angle_beta   90.00
_cell.angle_gamma   90.00
#
_symmetry.space_group_name_H-M   'P 1'
#
loop_
_entity.id
_entity.type
_entity.pdbx_description
1 polymer ?
#
loop_
_entity_poly.entity_id
_entity_poly.type
_entity_poly.pdbx_seq_one_letter_code
_entity_poly.pdbx_strand_id
1 'polypeptide(L)'
;MSGGAPLPPSQMDLQKVVEVQFEIFKEKQIKDYAVCLVEHAKSYERGQPVRGGINDLRMGTTEFEFACETCHRKHPECPGHFGYIDLAEPVFNIGVFDIVLQVLKCVCKSCGALLMDTNDPQVHKKLQHLTGVNRLRQVVKMCGMKCRMSTDATTPEEAVVARGCGATQPRIGRYLGIYPTLIIKATLEEQDMVWHADTARQVLDRVSDEDARVMGFDALRCHPRDLVLTVLPVPPPQVRPTISFGSLKSDDELTHQIMSIVKRNNQLRKDKESDVQVAVDRSRALLQEHVAAYFNNASMYYKPTMVNDTKKLKSLTERLKGKYGRLRGNLMGKRVDFSARTVITGDPNIDVDEVGVPFSIAMTLTFPERVSAVNKKRLTEFVRRPVYPSANYIHPPQWDHYQTGVAA
;
A
#
# COMPACT_ATOMS: atom_id res chain seq x y z
N MET A 1 -27.62 15.42 7.94
CA MET A 1 -26.21 15.16 7.61
C MET A 1 -25.47 14.99 8.94
N SER A 2 -24.81 13.85 9.14
CA SER A 2 -24.05 13.54 10.35
C SER A 2 -23.22 14.75 10.78
N GLY A 3 -23.44 15.23 12.00
CA GLY A 3 -22.58 16.21 12.67
C GLY A 3 -21.21 15.60 12.92
N GLY A 4 -20.45 15.39 11.85
CA GLY A 4 -19.03 15.11 11.95
C GLY A 4 -18.39 16.27 12.69
N ALA A 5 -17.46 15.95 13.59
CA ALA A 5 -16.64 16.97 14.23
C ALA A 5 -16.14 17.94 13.15
N PRO A 6 -16.20 19.26 13.38
CA PRO A 6 -15.70 20.22 12.42
C PRO A 6 -14.26 19.87 12.08
N LEU A 7 -13.96 19.87 10.77
CA LEU A 7 -12.60 19.64 10.32
C LEU A 7 -11.69 20.67 10.99
N PRO A 8 -10.48 20.29 11.41
CA PRO A 8 -9.54 21.24 11.98
C PRO A 8 -9.32 22.37 10.98
N PRO A 9 -9.20 23.63 11.43
CA PRO A 9 -9.01 24.76 10.55
C PRO A 9 -7.78 24.52 9.66
N SER A 10 -7.97 24.65 8.36
CA SER A 10 -6.93 24.49 7.35
C SER A 10 -6.83 25.78 6.55
N GLN A 11 -5.60 26.16 6.21
CA GLN A 11 -5.34 27.29 5.31
C GLN A 11 -5.64 26.94 3.84
N MET A 12 -5.79 25.66 3.51
CA MET A 12 -6.06 25.22 2.15
C MET A 12 -7.55 25.17 1.86
N ASP A 13 -7.92 25.58 0.64
CA ASP A 13 -9.29 25.51 0.15
C ASP A 13 -9.79 24.07 0.04
N LEU A 14 -11.07 23.87 0.34
CA LEU A 14 -11.71 22.57 0.22
C LEU A 14 -11.93 22.22 -1.26
N GLN A 15 -11.25 21.17 -1.74
CA GLN A 15 -11.41 20.66 -3.11
C GLN A 15 -11.96 19.23 -3.13
N LYS A 16 -12.69 18.90 -4.20
CA LYS A 16 -13.19 17.53 -4.46
C LYS A 16 -12.20 16.80 -5.36
N VAL A 17 -12.00 15.50 -5.11
CA VAL A 17 -11.16 14.63 -5.95
C VAL A 17 -11.86 14.40 -7.29
N VAL A 18 -11.22 14.78 -8.40
CA VAL A 18 -11.74 14.62 -9.77
C VAL A 18 -11.24 13.32 -10.40
N GLU A 19 -9.94 13.03 -10.25
CA GLU A 19 -9.28 11.89 -10.85
C GLU A 19 -8.38 11.16 -9.84
N VAL A 20 -8.24 9.85 -10.00
CA VAL A 20 -7.35 9.01 -9.19
C VAL A 20 -6.36 8.33 -10.12
N GLN A 21 -5.11 8.77 -10.06
CA GLN A 21 -4.02 8.17 -10.82
C GLN A 21 -3.34 7.06 -10.01
N PHE A 22 -3.16 5.89 -10.62
CA PHE A 22 -2.39 4.80 -10.04
C PHE A 22 -0.98 4.78 -10.61
N GLU A 23 0.01 4.55 -9.75
CA GLU A 23 1.42 4.43 -10.11
C GLU A 23 2.13 3.45 -9.17
N ILE A 24 3.35 3.06 -9.55
CA ILE A 24 4.24 2.27 -8.69
C ILE A 24 5.26 3.22 -8.10
N PHE A 25 5.36 3.22 -6.78
CA PHE A 25 6.28 4.09 -6.08
C PHE A 25 7.73 3.77 -6.45
N LYS A 26 8.43 4.79 -6.94
CA LYS A 26 9.88 4.74 -7.16
C LYS A 26 10.62 4.81 -5.85
N GLU A 27 11.83 4.27 -5.82
CA GLU A 27 12.70 4.34 -4.64
C GLU A 27 12.86 5.78 -4.12
N LYS A 28 13.15 6.73 -5.01
CA LYS A 28 13.33 8.15 -4.66
C LYS A 28 12.05 8.74 -4.07
N GLN A 29 10.90 8.50 -4.70
CA GLN A 29 9.61 8.98 -4.20
C GLN A 29 9.29 8.45 -2.80
N ILE A 30 9.63 7.19 -2.51
CA ILE A 30 9.42 6.62 -1.17
C ILE A 30 10.31 7.32 -0.14
N LYS A 31 11.59 7.54 -0.47
CA LYS A 31 12.54 8.22 0.42
C LYS A 31 12.14 9.69 0.66
N ASP A 32 11.68 10.38 -0.38
CA ASP A 32 11.27 11.79 -0.29
C ASP A 32 9.96 11.97 0.50
N TYR A 33 9.02 11.03 0.36
CA TYR A 33 7.74 11.06 1.07
C TYR A 33 7.86 10.63 2.53
N ALA A 34 8.84 9.79 2.85
CA ALA A 34 8.97 9.21 4.18
C ALA A 34 9.71 10.15 5.14
N VAL A 35 9.21 10.22 6.38
CA VAL A 35 9.74 11.14 7.42
C VAL A 35 10.92 10.56 8.19
N CYS A 36 11.09 9.24 8.19
CA CYS A 36 12.15 8.57 8.92
C CYS A 36 12.54 7.22 8.32
N LEU A 37 13.81 6.87 8.49
CA LEU A 37 14.33 5.53 8.28
C LEU A 37 14.10 4.69 9.54
N VAL A 38 13.57 3.48 9.37
CA VAL A 38 13.36 2.50 10.44
C VAL A 38 14.52 1.50 10.44
N GLU A 39 15.42 1.62 11.41
CA GLU A 39 16.62 0.78 11.55
C GLU A 39 16.48 -0.26 12.66
N HIS A 40 15.69 0.06 13.69
CA HIS A 40 15.57 -0.75 14.89
C HIS A 40 14.23 -1.47 14.93
N ALA A 41 14.29 -2.77 15.21
CA ALA A 41 13.10 -3.60 15.39
C ALA A 41 12.44 -3.45 16.78
N LYS A 42 12.92 -2.53 17.62
CA LYS A 42 12.35 -2.24 18.94
C LYS A 42 11.34 -1.10 18.81
N SER A 43 10.16 -1.27 19.40
CA SER A 43 9.09 -0.24 19.39
C SER A 43 9.25 0.76 20.53
N TYR A 44 9.48 0.28 21.76
CA TYR A 44 9.54 1.10 22.97
C TYR A 44 10.77 0.76 23.82
N GLU A 45 11.33 1.77 24.47
CA GLU A 45 12.39 1.65 25.47
C GLU A 45 12.00 2.51 26.68
N ARG A 46 11.97 1.89 27.87
CA ARG A 46 11.54 2.55 29.13
C ARG A 46 10.18 3.28 29.02
N GLY A 47 9.25 2.70 28.25
CA GLY A 47 7.91 3.25 28.04
C GLY A 47 7.81 4.35 26.97
N GLN A 48 8.93 4.85 26.45
CA GLN A 48 8.95 5.84 25.37
C GLN A 48 9.20 5.18 24.01
N PRO A 49 8.59 5.68 22.92
CA PRO A 49 8.89 5.18 21.59
C PRO A 49 10.36 5.43 21.20
N VAL A 50 10.99 4.43 20.61
CA VAL A 50 12.41 4.52 20.19
C VAL A 50 12.52 5.28 18.88
N ARG A 51 13.44 6.24 18.81
CA ARG A 51 13.77 6.96 17.57
C ARG A 51 14.47 6.02 16.58
N GLY A 52 14.05 6.03 15.31
CA GLY A 52 14.46 5.04 14.33
C GLY A 52 13.89 3.63 14.59
N GLY A 53 13.01 3.50 15.58
CA GLY A 53 12.23 2.30 15.85
C GLY A 53 10.97 2.25 15.00
N ILE A 54 10.20 1.19 15.18
CA ILE A 54 9.00 0.95 14.37
C ILE A 54 7.88 1.95 14.70
N ASN A 55 7.77 2.42 15.95
CA ASN A 55 6.76 3.39 16.38
C ASN A 55 7.36 4.78 16.61
N ASP A 56 8.34 5.20 15.80
CA ASP A 56 8.96 6.53 15.87
C ASP A 56 7.88 7.64 15.87
N LEU A 57 7.99 8.61 16.79
CA LEU A 57 7.02 9.70 16.97
C LEU A 57 6.86 10.59 15.73
N ARG A 58 7.86 10.62 14.83
CA ARG A 58 7.74 11.29 13.54
C ARG A 58 6.68 10.65 12.64
N MET A 59 6.49 9.33 12.74
CA MET A 59 5.43 8.62 12.01
C MET A 59 4.03 8.89 12.57
N GLY A 60 3.94 9.55 13.74
CA GLY A 60 2.72 9.76 14.49
C GLY A 60 2.54 8.75 15.62
N THR A 61 1.51 8.95 16.43
CA THR A 61 1.22 8.11 17.60
C THR A 61 -0.27 7.81 17.70
N THR A 62 -0.59 6.68 18.32
CA THR A 62 -1.97 6.32 18.69
C THR A 62 -2.26 6.56 20.18
N GLU A 63 -1.24 6.95 20.94
CA GLU A 63 -1.35 7.25 22.37
C GLU A 63 -1.73 8.72 22.58
N PHE A 64 -2.62 8.99 23.54
CA PHE A 64 -3.09 10.35 23.82
C PHE A 64 -2.05 11.23 24.55
N GLU A 65 -1.07 10.60 25.19
CA GLU A 65 -0.01 11.29 25.94
C GLU A 65 0.99 11.98 25.00
N PHE A 66 1.30 11.33 23.88
CA PHE A 66 2.28 11.80 22.93
C PHE A 66 1.64 12.63 21.81
N ALA A 67 2.40 13.58 21.27
CA ALA A 67 2.07 14.29 20.04
C ALA A 67 3.02 13.85 18.92
N CYS A 68 2.56 13.94 17.67
CA CYS A 68 3.42 13.65 16.53
C CYS A 68 4.53 14.69 16.40
N GLU A 69 5.77 14.27 16.16
CA GLU A 69 6.89 15.21 15.96
C GLU A 69 6.85 15.94 14.61
N THR A 70 6.12 15.40 13.62
CA THR A 70 6.06 15.99 12.26
C THR A 70 4.92 16.98 12.10
N CYS A 71 3.71 16.64 12.51
CA CYS A 71 2.56 17.55 12.39
C CYS A 71 2.14 18.21 13.71
N HIS A 72 2.75 17.84 14.84
CA HIS A 72 2.44 18.35 16.19
C HIS A 72 0.99 18.14 16.66
N ARG A 73 0.22 17.33 15.93
CA ARG A 73 -1.16 16.95 16.30
C ARG A 73 -1.16 15.69 17.14
N LYS A 74 -2.17 15.58 18.01
CA LYS A 74 -2.45 14.38 18.82
C LYS A 74 -3.43 13.46 18.09
N HIS A 75 -3.59 12.23 18.60
CA HIS A 75 -4.66 11.34 18.16
C HIS A 75 -6.03 11.92 18.58
N PRO A 76 -7.06 12.01 17.70
CA PRO A 76 -7.20 11.39 16.38
C PRO A 76 -6.90 12.30 15.17
N GLU A 77 -6.44 13.54 15.37
CA GLU A 77 -6.27 14.53 14.29
C GLU A 77 -5.04 14.30 13.40
N CYS A 78 -4.04 13.59 13.91
CA CYS A 78 -2.86 13.20 13.15
C CYS A 78 -3.21 12.12 12.10
N PRO A 79 -2.98 12.34 10.80
CA PRO A 79 -3.24 11.34 9.77
C PRO A 79 -2.22 10.18 9.78
N GLY A 80 -1.06 10.40 10.40
CA GLY A 80 0.10 9.50 10.34
C GLY A 80 1.02 9.81 9.16
N HIS A 81 2.31 9.57 9.35
CA HIS A 81 3.35 9.82 8.35
C HIS A 81 4.15 8.55 8.07
N PHE A 82 4.40 8.27 6.79
CA PHE A 82 5.10 7.03 6.40
C PHE A 82 6.58 7.09 6.78
N GLY A 83 7.10 5.95 7.22
CA GLY A 83 8.53 5.70 7.32
C GLY A 83 8.97 4.84 6.13
N TYR A 84 10.25 4.50 6.10
CA TYR A 84 10.76 3.53 5.13
C TYR A 84 11.83 2.62 5.75
N ILE A 85 12.01 1.45 5.15
CA ILE A 85 13.10 0.52 5.43
C ILE A 85 13.93 0.39 4.17
N ASP A 86 15.23 0.63 4.30
CA ASP A 86 16.20 0.42 3.24
C ASP A 86 16.63 -1.05 3.22
N LEU A 87 16.26 -1.79 2.17
CA LEU A 87 16.54 -3.22 2.09
C LEU A 87 18.02 -3.44 1.75
N ALA A 88 18.64 -4.44 2.38
CA ALA A 88 20.04 -4.80 2.14
C ALA A 88 20.27 -5.36 0.72
N GLU A 89 19.20 -5.84 0.10
CA GLU A 89 19.13 -6.28 -1.29
C GLU A 89 17.76 -5.99 -1.89
N PRO A 90 17.66 -5.88 -3.23
CA PRO A 90 16.38 -5.86 -3.90
C PRO A 90 15.58 -7.14 -3.60
N VAL A 91 14.26 -7.01 -3.45
CA VAL A 91 13.34 -8.10 -3.12
C VAL A 91 12.16 -8.08 -4.11
N PHE A 92 11.71 -9.25 -4.55
CA PHE A 92 10.54 -9.33 -5.42
C PHE A 92 9.25 -9.01 -4.66
N ASN A 93 8.40 -8.16 -5.26
CA ASN A 93 7.04 -7.99 -4.80
C ASN A 93 6.15 -9.12 -5.34
N ILE A 94 5.56 -9.88 -4.42
CA ILE A 94 4.70 -11.03 -4.70
C ILE A 94 3.51 -10.70 -5.64
N GLY A 95 2.98 -9.48 -5.58
CA GLY A 95 1.82 -9.07 -6.38
C GLY A 95 2.15 -8.81 -7.86
N VAL A 96 3.41 -8.52 -8.18
CA VAL A 96 3.86 -8.15 -9.54
C VAL A 96 4.95 -9.06 -10.08
N PHE A 97 5.34 -10.11 -9.35
CA PHE A 97 6.38 -11.05 -9.76
C PHE A 97 6.13 -11.66 -11.15
N ASP A 98 4.87 -11.93 -11.48
CA ASP A 98 4.49 -12.47 -12.79
C ASP A 98 4.72 -11.50 -13.94
N ILE A 99 4.56 -10.19 -13.67
CA ILE A 99 4.84 -9.13 -14.61
C ILE A 99 6.36 -8.99 -14.79
N VAL A 100 7.12 -9.06 -13.69
CA VAL A 100 8.60 -9.07 -13.75
C VAL A 100 9.10 -10.22 -14.61
N LEU A 101 8.58 -11.44 -14.42
CA LEU A 101 8.93 -12.59 -15.26
C LEU A 101 8.57 -12.39 -16.74
N GLN A 102 7.44 -11.77 -17.04
CA GLN A 102 7.05 -11.45 -18.43
C GLN A 102 8.02 -10.44 -19.05
N VAL A 103 8.36 -9.36 -18.34
CA VAL A 103 9.35 -8.38 -18.82
C VAL A 103 10.70 -9.05 -19.05
N LEU A 104 11.13 -9.91 -18.12
CA LEU A 104 12.37 -10.67 -18.28
C LEU A 104 12.32 -11.67 -19.44
N LYS A 105 11.16 -12.03 -19.99
CA LYS A 105 11.12 -12.83 -21.24
C LYS A 105 11.25 -11.96 -22.49
N CYS A 106 11.00 -10.65 -22.38
CA CYS A 106 11.03 -9.73 -23.51
C CYS A 106 12.38 -9.03 -23.71
N VAL A 107 13.17 -8.86 -22.65
CA VAL A 107 14.39 -8.04 -22.69
C VAL A 107 15.66 -8.88 -22.70
N CYS A 108 16.68 -8.43 -23.44
CA CYS A 108 18.01 -9.02 -23.42
C CYS A 108 18.69 -8.84 -22.06
N LYS A 109 19.32 -9.89 -21.54
CA LYS A 109 19.97 -9.91 -20.22
C LYS A 109 21.29 -9.14 -20.17
N SER A 110 22.02 -9.10 -21.29
CA SER A 110 23.26 -8.34 -21.36
C SER A 110 23.02 -6.85 -21.62
N CYS A 111 22.30 -6.49 -22.69
CA CYS A 111 22.14 -5.09 -23.12
C CYS A 111 20.82 -4.41 -22.76
N GLY A 112 19.80 -5.11 -22.24
CA GLY A 112 18.50 -4.52 -21.88
C GLY A 112 17.54 -4.23 -23.05
N ALA A 113 17.99 -4.38 -24.30
CA ALA A 113 17.16 -4.16 -25.49
C ALA A 113 16.05 -5.21 -25.64
N LEU A 114 14.96 -4.85 -26.31
CA LEU A 114 13.87 -5.78 -26.63
C LEU A 114 14.31 -6.87 -27.61
N LEU A 115 13.87 -8.10 -27.37
CA LEU A 115 14.14 -9.29 -28.20
C LEU A 115 13.19 -9.40 -29.40
N MET A 116 12.74 -8.27 -29.92
CA MET A 116 11.83 -8.16 -31.04
C MET A 116 12.17 -6.95 -31.88
N ASP A 117 11.80 -6.98 -33.17
CA ASP A 117 11.95 -5.83 -34.03
C ASP A 117 10.89 -4.78 -33.69
N THR A 118 11.34 -3.63 -33.18
CA THR A 118 10.47 -2.48 -32.91
C THR A 118 10.09 -1.75 -34.19
N ASN A 119 10.87 -1.89 -35.27
CA ASN A 119 10.66 -1.15 -36.51
C ASN A 119 9.72 -1.90 -37.48
N ASP A 120 9.36 -3.14 -37.20
CA ASP A 120 8.45 -3.91 -38.04
C ASP A 120 7.01 -3.32 -37.98
N PRO A 121 6.45 -2.81 -39.09
CA PRO A 121 5.10 -2.26 -39.12
C PRO A 121 4.02 -3.28 -38.75
N GLN A 122 4.26 -4.60 -38.91
CA GLN A 122 3.30 -5.63 -38.48
C GLN A 122 3.19 -5.71 -36.95
N VAL A 123 4.29 -5.48 -36.25
CA VAL A 123 4.33 -5.43 -34.78
C VAL A 123 3.49 -4.25 -34.30
N HIS A 124 3.70 -3.07 -34.87
CA HIS A 124 2.94 -1.88 -34.48
C HIS A 124 1.43 -2.04 -34.68
N LYS A 125 1.00 -2.60 -35.82
CA LYS A 125 -0.43 -2.90 -36.08
C LYS A 125 -1.03 -3.83 -35.02
N LYS A 126 -0.31 -4.86 -34.60
CA LYS A 126 -0.78 -5.81 -33.56
C LYS A 126 -0.82 -5.18 -32.17
N LEU A 127 0.07 -4.24 -31.86
CA LEU A 127 0.16 -3.61 -30.54
C LEU A 127 -0.75 -2.38 -30.38
N GLN A 128 -1.18 -1.74 -31.48
CA GLN A 128 -1.92 -0.48 -31.46
C GLN A 128 -3.22 -0.55 -30.63
N HIS A 129 -3.94 -1.68 -30.69
CA HIS A 129 -5.21 -1.86 -29.98
C HIS A 129 -5.05 -2.44 -28.57
N LEU A 130 -3.84 -2.84 -28.17
CA LEU A 130 -3.60 -3.49 -26.89
C LEU A 130 -3.02 -2.51 -25.88
N THR A 131 -3.56 -2.55 -24.65
CA THR A 131 -3.14 -1.68 -23.55
C THR A 131 -2.68 -2.50 -22.33
N GLY A 132 -1.76 -1.92 -21.54
CA GLY A 132 -1.27 -2.46 -20.28
C GLY A 132 -0.79 -3.92 -20.37
N VAL A 133 -1.27 -4.77 -19.45
CA VAL A 133 -0.82 -6.16 -19.31
C VAL A 133 -1.15 -7.01 -20.54
N ASN A 134 -2.23 -6.71 -21.27
CA ASN A 134 -2.57 -7.45 -22.49
C ASN A 134 -1.54 -7.19 -23.60
N ARG A 135 -1.02 -5.96 -23.68
CA ARG A 135 0.07 -5.58 -24.57
C ARG A 135 1.35 -6.34 -24.22
N LEU A 136 1.73 -6.34 -22.93
CA LEU A 136 2.91 -7.08 -22.45
C LEU A 136 2.84 -8.57 -22.81
N ARG A 137 1.69 -9.23 -22.57
CA ARG A 137 1.52 -10.65 -22.94
C ARG A 137 1.68 -10.91 -24.43
N GLN A 138 1.27 -9.97 -25.28
CA GLN A 138 1.46 -10.10 -26.73
C GLN A 138 2.92 -9.91 -27.13
N VAL A 139 3.62 -8.93 -26.53
CA VAL A 139 5.06 -8.73 -26.72
C VAL A 139 5.83 -9.99 -26.34
N VAL A 140 5.53 -10.61 -25.19
CA VAL A 140 6.16 -11.88 -24.76
C VAL A 140 6.04 -12.99 -25.80
N LYS A 141 4.91 -13.08 -26.51
CA LYS A 141 4.70 -14.10 -27.56
C LYS A 141 5.51 -13.82 -28.83
N MET A 142 5.83 -12.56 -29.09
CA MET A 142 6.55 -12.12 -30.30
C MET A 142 8.08 -12.12 -30.09
N CYS A 143 8.55 -12.06 -28.84
CA CYS A 143 9.97 -12.06 -28.53
C CYS A 143 10.64 -13.40 -28.83
N GLY A 144 11.81 -13.34 -29.49
CA GLY A 144 12.67 -14.49 -29.77
C GLY A 144 13.67 -14.79 -28.65
N MET A 145 14.53 -15.79 -28.88
CA MET A 145 15.58 -16.20 -27.92
C MET A 145 16.97 -15.60 -28.20
N LYS A 146 17.22 -15.08 -29.40
CA LYS A 146 18.48 -14.43 -29.75
C LYS A 146 18.30 -12.92 -29.73
N CYS A 147 19.21 -12.22 -29.07
CA CYS A 147 19.26 -10.77 -29.17
C CYS A 147 19.74 -10.39 -30.58
N ARG A 148 19.06 -9.44 -31.22
CA ARG A 148 19.49 -8.98 -32.55
C ARG A 148 20.83 -8.27 -32.40
N MET A 149 21.70 -8.38 -33.41
CA MET A 149 22.75 -7.39 -33.62
C MET A 149 22.19 -6.43 -34.66
N SER A 150 22.10 -5.15 -34.34
CA SER A 150 21.76 -4.15 -35.33
C SER A 150 22.92 -4.03 -36.33
N THR A 151 22.83 -4.76 -37.44
CA THR A 151 23.69 -4.58 -38.61
C THR A 151 22.87 -4.22 -39.84
N ASP A 152 21.88 -3.34 -39.70
CA ASP A 152 21.16 -2.78 -40.84
C ASP A 152 21.61 -1.34 -41.06
N ALA A 153 22.88 -1.20 -41.48
CA ALA A 153 23.38 0.03 -42.10
C ALA A 153 23.17 -0.09 -43.61
N THR A 154 22.01 0.35 -44.11
CA THR A 154 21.77 0.50 -45.56
C THR A 154 22.07 1.91 -46.08
N THR A 155 22.38 2.88 -45.20
CA THR A 155 22.78 4.24 -45.61
C THR A 155 23.85 4.83 -44.68
N PRO A 156 24.92 5.47 -45.21
CA PRO A 156 26.08 5.91 -44.39
C PRO A 156 25.85 7.16 -43.52
N GLU A 157 24.67 7.81 -43.57
CA GLU A 157 24.50 9.17 -43.03
C GLU A 157 23.61 9.29 -41.78
N GLU A 158 22.99 8.20 -41.31
CA GLU A 158 22.29 8.19 -40.03
C GLU A 158 22.84 7.03 -39.20
N ALA A 159 23.70 7.34 -38.23
CA ALA A 159 24.19 6.39 -37.24
C ALA A 159 23.03 5.97 -36.33
N VAL A 160 22.16 5.08 -36.81
CA VAL A 160 21.11 4.47 -36.01
C VAL A 160 21.82 3.59 -34.97
N VAL A 161 21.71 4.01 -33.70
CA VAL A 161 22.35 3.39 -32.54
C VAL A 161 22.15 1.88 -32.58
N ALA A 162 23.26 1.12 -32.65
CA ALA A 162 23.23 -0.33 -32.67
C ALA A 162 22.54 -0.87 -31.40
N ARG A 163 21.25 -1.21 -31.48
CA ARG A 163 20.53 -1.86 -30.37
C ARG A 163 20.68 -3.37 -30.49
N GLY A 164 21.48 -3.93 -29.58
CA GLY A 164 21.53 -5.36 -29.33
C GLY A 164 22.90 -5.99 -29.51
N CYS A 165 23.13 -7.09 -28.79
CA CYS A 165 24.47 -7.65 -28.55
C CYS A 165 24.67 -9.07 -29.08
N GLY A 166 23.71 -9.63 -29.84
CA GLY A 166 23.83 -10.97 -30.43
C GLY A 166 23.73 -12.15 -29.44
N ALA A 167 23.73 -11.88 -28.14
CA ALA A 167 23.74 -12.91 -27.10
C ALA A 167 22.50 -13.81 -27.16
N THR A 168 22.72 -15.12 -26.96
CA THR A 168 21.67 -16.11 -26.72
C THR A 168 21.09 -15.91 -25.32
N GLN A 169 19.77 -15.90 -25.22
CA GLN A 169 19.07 -15.61 -23.97
C GLN A 169 18.69 -16.92 -23.25
N PRO A 170 18.86 -16.98 -21.92
CA PRO A 170 18.42 -18.13 -21.15
C PRO A 170 16.90 -18.24 -21.18
N ARG A 171 16.39 -19.47 -21.11
CA ARG A 171 14.96 -19.71 -20.83
C ARG A 171 14.69 -19.37 -19.38
N ILE A 172 13.86 -18.35 -19.18
CA ILE A 172 13.47 -17.90 -17.85
C ILE A 172 12.14 -18.54 -17.45
N GLY A 173 12.15 -19.21 -16.30
CA GLY A 173 10.99 -19.85 -15.70
C GLY A 173 10.90 -19.57 -14.20
N ARG A 174 9.77 -19.97 -13.62
CA ARG A 174 9.65 -20.03 -12.16
C ARG A 174 10.43 -21.25 -11.66
N TYR A 175 11.07 -21.12 -10.50
CA TYR A 175 11.58 -22.28 -9.80
C TYR A 175 10.40 -23.12 -9.28
N LEU A 176 10.36 -24.41 -9.64
CA LEU A 176 9.30 -25.34 -9.27
C LEU A 176 9.79 -26.25 -8.13
N GLY A 177 9.55 -25.84 -6.88
CA GLY A 177 9.67 -26.68 -5.70
C GLY A 177 8.30 -27.13 -5.17
N ILE A 178 8.28 -27.81 -4.01
CA ILE A 178 7.03 -28.15 -3.28
C ILE A 178 6.19 -26.88 -3.02
N TYR A 179 6.86 -25.78 -2.69
CA TYR A 179 6.32 -24.43 -2.76
C TYR A 179 7.12 -23.65 -3.82
N PRO A 180 6.48 -23.01 -4.81
CA PRO A 180 7.18 -22.17 -5.77
C PRO A 180 7.76 -20.96 -5.04
N THR A 181 9.07 -20.85 -4.89
CA THR A 181 9.66 -19.66 -4.28
C THR A 181 9.71 -18.51 -5.30
N LEU A 182 9.83 -17.26 -4.83
CA LEU A 182 10.08 -16.09 -5.68
C LEU A 182 11.55 -16.07 -6.13
N ILE A 183 11.92 -17.12 -6.86
CA ILE A 183 13.24 -17.35 -7.40
C ILE A 183 13.07 -17.65 -8.88
N ILE A 184 13.98 -17.10 -9.68
CA ILE A 184 13.94 -17.25 -11.13
C ILE A 184 14.92 -18.34 -11.53
N LYS A 185 14.46 -19.30 -12.34
CA LYS A 185 15.31 -20.31 -12.96
C LYS A 185 15.68 -19.84 -14.37
N ALA A 186 16.96 -19.72 -14.66
CA ALA A 186 17.49 -19.34 -15.95
C ALA A 186 18.31 -20.50 -16.53
N THR A 187 17.83 -21.11 -17.61
CA THR A 187 18.50 -22.24 -18.27
C THR A 187 19.14 -21.79 -19.57
N LEU A 188 20.46 -21.96 -19.69
CA LEU A 188 21.24 -21.71 -20.91
C LEU A 188 22.12 -22.94 -21.17
N GLU A 189 22.05 -23.50 -22.39
CA GLU A 189 22.93 -24.61 -22.79
C GLU A 189 22.97 -25.78 -21.78
N GLU A 190 21.78 -26.16 -21.28
CA GLU A 190 21.59 -27.23 -20.27
C GLU A 190 22.17 -26.94 -18.87
N GLN A 191 22.71 -25.74 -18.64
CA GLN A 191 23.08 -25.26 -17.31
C GLN A 191 21.95 -24.46 -16.68
N ASP A 192 21.57 -24.87 -15.46
CA ASP A 192 20.54 -24.20 -14.67
C ASP A 192 21.17 -23.23 -13.67
N MET A 193 20.85 -21.95 -13.82
CA MET A 193 21.25 -20.90 -12.89
C MET A 193 20.05 -20.40 -12.09
N VAL A 194 20.32 -20.09 -10.82
CA VAL A 194 19.35 -19.50 -9.91
C VAL A 194 19.55 -17.99 -9.88
N TRP A 195 18.49 -17.25 -10.15
CA TRP A 195 18.50 -15.79 -10.19
C TRP A 195 17.66 -15.23 -9.05
N HIS A 196 18.28 -14.33 -8.31
CA HIS A 196 17.63 -13.55 -7.26
C HIS A 196 17.22 -12.17 -7.80
N ALA A 197 16.59 -11.37 -6.94
CA ALA A 197 16.01 -10.09 -7.30
C ALA A 197 17.06 -9.03 -7.66
N ASP A 198 18.30 -9.15 -7.17
CA ASP A 198 19.45 -8.32 -7.55
C ASP A 198 19.81 -8.45 -9.03
N THR A 199 20.00 -9.67 -9.53
CA THR A 199 20.32 -9.94 -10.94
C THR A 199 19.17 -9.49 -11.84
N ALA A 200 17.92 -9.73 -11.42
CA ALA A 200 16.76 -9.25 -12.14
C ALA A 200 16.72 -7.71 -12.21
N ARG A 201 17.02 -7.02 -11.09
CA ARG A 201 17.05 -5.56 -11.04
C ARG A 201 18.12 -4.97 -11.95
N GLN A 202 19.33 -5.53 -11.95
CA GLN A 202 20.41 -5.08 -12.83
C GLN A 202 20.02 -5.15 -14.32
N VAL A 203 19.28 -6.19 -14.73
CA VAL A 203 18.76 -6.29 -16.09
C VAL A 203 17.70 -5.24 -16.37
N LEU A 204 16.76 -5.04 -15.43
CA LEU A 204 15.66 -4.09 -15.58
C LEU A 204 16.14 -2.62 -15.58
N ASP A 205 17.26 -2.32 -14.93
CA ASP A 205 17.87 -0.98 -14.93
C ASP A 205 18.46 -0.61 -16.30
N ARG A 206 18.83 -1.61 -17.13
CA ARG A 206 19.32 -1.40 -18.50
C ARG A 206 18.21 -1.18 -19.53
N VAL A 207 16.96 -1.41 -19.16
CA VAL A 207 15.81 -1.22 -20.06
C VAL A 207 15.61 0.26 -20.32
N SER A 208 15.48 0.63 -21.59
CA SER A 208 15.22 2.01 -22.00
C SER A 208 13.75 2.40 -21.82
N ASP A 209 13.49 3.70 -21.66
CA ASP A 209 12.13 4.23 -21.52
C ASP A 209 11.26 3.96 -22.76
N GLU A 210 11.87 3.94 -23.95
CA GLU A 210 11.19 3.61 -25.20
C GLU A 210 10.75 2.15 -25.24
N ASP A 211 11.65 1.23 -24.86
CA ASP A 211 11.36 -0.20 -24.77
C ASP A 211 10.27 -0.48 -23.73
N ALA A 212 10.30 0.24 -22.60
CA ALA A 212 9.25 0.18 -21.59
C ALA A 212 7.87 0.57 -22.17
N ARG A 213 7.79 1.64 -22.97
CA ARG A 213 6.54 2.06 -23.64
C ARG A 213 6.04 1.02 -24.64
N VAL A 214 6.95 0.39 -25.41
CA VAL A 214 6.57 -0.68 -26.34
C VAL A 214 5.92 -1.85 -25.60
N MET A 215 6.44 -2.20 -24.42
CA MET A 215 5.88 -3.24 -23.54
C MET A 215 4.53 -2.87 -22.89
N GLY A 216 4.12 -1.60 -22.96
CA GLY A 216 2.87 -1.10 -22.37
C GLY A 216 3.03 -0.50 -20.98
N PHE A 217 4.26 -0.17 -20.57
CA PHE A 217 4.54 0.59 -19.36
C PHE A 217 4.57 2.10 -19.65
N ASP A 218 4.30 2.88 -18.61
CA ASP A 218 4.53 4.32 -18.64
C ASP A 218 5.89 4.62 -17.99
N ALA A 219 6.84 5.14 -18.77
CA ALA A 219 8.19 5.44 -18.30
C ALA A 219 8.21 6.41 -17.10
N LEU A 220 7.24 7.33 -17.02
CA LEU A 220 7.21 8.30 -15.93
C LEU A 220 6.62 7.71 -14.65
N ARG A 221 5.62 6.83 -14.73
CA ARG A 221 4.81 6.41 -13.58
C ARG A 221 5.03 4.96 -13.15
N CYS A 222 5.48 4.10 -14.06
CA CYS A 222 5.61 2.67 -13.81
C CYS A 222 6.70 2.09 -14.71
N HIS A 223 7.97 2.37 -14.40
CA HIS A 223 9.07 1.77 -15.14
C HIS A 223 9.29 0.31 -14.66
N PRO A 224 9.65 -0.65 -15.53
CA PRO A 224 9.87 -2.04 -15.12
C PRO A 224 10.87 -2.24 -13.98
N ARG A 225 11.88 -1.38 -13.89
CA ARG A 225 12.88 -1.34 -12.80
C ARG A 225 12.25 -1.17 -11.41
N ASP A 226 11.16 -0.41 -11.33
CA ASP A 226 10.47 -0.07 -10.06
C ASP A 226 9.58 -1.22 -9.54
N LEU A 227 9.41 -2.29 -10.31
CA LEU A 227 8.66 -3.49 -9.89
C LEU A 227 9.39 -4.30 -8.80
N VAL A 228 10.71 -4.16 -8.71
CA VAL A 228 11.54 -4.81 -7.69
C VAL A 228 11.76 -3.82 -6.54
N LEU A 229 11.46 -4.24 -5.31
CA LEU A 229 11.53 -3.39 -4.13
C LEU A 229 12.97 -3.27 -3.66
N THR A 230 13.53 -2.07 -3.67
CA THR A 230 14.78 -1.71 -2.98
C THR A 230 14.50 -1.05 -1.63
N VAL A 231 13.38 -0.34 -1.54
CA VAL A 231 12.90 0.30 -0.32
C VAL A 231 11.48 -0.15 -0.04
N LEU A 232 11.20 -0.48 1.22
CA LEU A 232 9.88 -0.85 1.68
C LEU A 232 9.25 0.33 2.46
N PRO A 233 8.13 0.90 2.00
CA PRO A 233 7.42 1.92 2.77
C PRO A 233 6.79 1.28 4.02
N VAL A 234 6.98 1.92 5.17
CA VAL A 234 6.44 1.49 6.45
C VAL A 234 5.20 2.33 6.77
N PRO A 235 4.01 1.70 6.91
CA PRO A 235 2.81 2.43 7.23
C PRO A 235 2.88 3.02 8.66
N PRO A 236 2.25 4.18 8.90
CA PRO A 236 2.23 4.82 10.21
C PRO A 236 1.41 4.03 11.25
N PRO A 237 1.60 4.28 12.56
CA PRO A 237 0.85 3.61 13.62
C PRO A 237 -0.68 3.69 13.48
N GLN A 238 -1.24 4.73 12.85
CA GLN A 238 -2.67 4.87 12.59
C GLN A 238 -3.23 3.74 11.70
N VAL A 239 -2.42 3.18 10.81
CA VAL A 239 -2.80 2.03 9.96
C VAL A 239 -2.65 0.69 10.69
N ARG A 240 -1.76 0.64 11.69
CA ARG A 240 -1.40 -0.54 12.49
C ARG A 240 -1.49 -0.22 13.99
N PRO A 241 -2.71 0.07 14.49
CA PRO A 241 -2.89 0.61 15.83
C PRO A 241 -2.49 -0.40 16.90
N THR A 242 -1.89 0.09 17.97
CA THR A 242 -1.56 -0.72 19.15
C THR A 242 -2.75 -0.77 20.10
N ILE A 243 -2.98 -1.92 20.73
CA ILE A 243 -4.02 -2.07 21.75
C ILE A 243 -3.34 -2.06 23.11
N SER A 244 -3.67 -1.09 23.94
CA SER A 244 -3.21 -1.01 25.34
C SER A 244 -4.32 -1.49 26.28
N PHE A 245 -4.00 -2.46 27.14
CA PHE A 245 -4.86 -2.90 28.24
C PHE A 245 -4.12 -2.67 29.56
N GLY A 246 -4.39 -1.52 30.20
CA GLY A 246 -3.62 -1.07 31.36
C GLY A 246 -2.15 -0.87 31.00
N SER A 247 -1.25 -1.57 31.69
CA SER A 247 0.20 -1.55 31.43
C SER A 247 0.65 -2.47 30.29
N LEU A 248 -0.20 -3.41 29.86
CA LEU A 248 0.14 -4.35 28.79
C LEU A 248 -0.18 -3.72 27.43
N LYS A 249 0.84 -3.61 26.57
CA LYS A 249 0.70 -3.16 25.19
C LYS A 249 0.82 -4.35 24.26
N SER A 250 -0.13 -4.47 23.33
CA SER A 250 -0.12 -5.46 22.25
C SER A 250 -0.05 -4.73 20.91
N ASP A 251 1.02 -4.99 20.17
CA ASP A 251 1.23 -4.44 18.84
C ASP A 251 0.35 -5.17 17.80
N ASP A 252 0.01 -4.48 16.71
CA ASP A 252 -0.70 -5.06 15.58
C ASP A 252 0.16 -6.12 14.85
N GLU A 253 -0.51 -7.09 14.21
CA GLU A 253 0.16 -8.17 13.47
C GLU A 253 1.10 -7.65 12.36
N LEU A 254 0.76 -6.55 11.68
CA LEU A 254 1.67 -5.94 10.70
C LEU A 254 2.92 -5.40 11.35
N THR A 255 2.81 -4.82 12.55
CA THR A 255 3.97 -4.33 13.31
C THR A 255 4.92 -5.49 13.60
N HIS A 256 4.42 -6.64 14.08
CA HIS A 256 5.22 -7.86 14.30
C HIS A 256 5.95 -8.34 13.04
N GLN A 257 5.29 -8.29 11.88
CA GLN A 257 5.92 -8.66 10.61
C GLN A 257 7.00 -7.65 10.19
N ILE A 258 6.75 -6.35 10.35
CA ILE A 258 7.73 -5.30 10.06
C ILE A 258 8.96 -5.45 10.96
N MET A 259 8.80 -5.77 12.26
CA MET A 259 9.96 -6.03 13.13
C MET A 259 10.79 -7.22 12.63
N SER A 260 10.11 -8.26 12.15
CA SER A 260 10.77 -9.45 11.61
C SER A 260 11.54 -9.11 10.34
N ILE A 261 10.96 -8.30 9.45
CA ILE A 261 11.64 -7.78 8.25
C ILE A 261 12.89 -6.99 8.63
N VAL A 262 12.79 -6.04 9.57
CA VAL A 262 13.96 -5.23 10.02
C VAL A 262 15.05 -6.12 10.63
N LYS A 263 14.70 -7.09 11.48
CA LYS A 263 15.66 -8.05 12.06
C LYS A 263 16.38 -8.86 10.98
N ARG A 264 15.65 -9.40 10.00
CA ARG A 264 16.23 -10.20 8.91
C ARG A 264 17.05 -9.34 7.95
N ASN A 265 16.62 -8.12 7.70
CA ASN A 265 17.37 -7.16 6.88
C ASN A 265 18.73 -6.82 7.51
N ASN A 266 18.75 -6.53 8.82
CA ASN A 266 19.98 -6.26 9.55
C ASN A 266 20.88 -7.50 9.67
N GLN A 267 20.28 -8.69 9.78
CA GLN A 267 21.05 -9.94 9.73
C GLN A 267 21.70 -10.14 8.37
N LEU A 268 20.97 -9.90 7.26
CA LEU A 268 21.52 -10.00 5.92
C LEU A 268 22.68 -9.03 5.69
N ARG A 269 22.60 -7.79 6.22
CA ARG A 269 23.72 -6.84 6.18
C ARG A 269 24.97 -7.40 6.85
N LYS A 270 24.83 -8.00 8.05
CA LYS A 270 25.94 -8.61 8.78
C LYS A 270 26.51 -9.86 8.09
N ASP A 271 25.63 -10.72 7.56
CA ASP A 271 26.06 -11.94 6.89
C ASP A 271 26.86 -11.62 5.61
N LYS A 272 26.49 -10.54 4.91
CA LYS A 272 27.27 -10.02 3.78
C LYS A 272 28.65 -9.51 4.16
N GLU A 273 28.79 -8.88 5.33
CA GLU A 273 30.11 -8.46 5.84
C GLU A 273 31.01 -9.67 6.15
N SER A 274 30.42 -10.81 6.52
CA SER A 274 31.16 -12.07 6.78
C SER A 274 31.48 -12.91 5.53
N ASP A 275 30.93 -12.54 4.37
CA ASP A 275 31.10 -13.17 3.03
C ASP A 275 30.87 -14.71 2.96
N VAL A 276 30.14 -15.29 3.92
CA VAL A 276 29.74 -16.70 3.86
C VAL A 276 28.50 -16.84 2.96
N GLN A 277 28.71 -17.19 1.70
CA GLN A 277 27.66 -17.26 0.67
C GLN A 277 26.43 -18.10 1.09
N VAL A 278 26.63 -19.25 1.75
CA VAL A 278 25.53 -20.10 2.23
C VAL A 278 24.66 -19.39 3.28
N ALA A 279 25.28 -18.59 4.15
CA ALA A 279 24.55 -17.81 5.15
C ALA A 279 23.80 -16.65 4.49
N VAL A 280 24.42 -15.97 3.53
CA VAL A 280 23.81 -14.88 2.76
C VAL A 280 22.56 -15.38 2.01
N ASP A 281 22.65 -16.49 1.28
CA ASP A 281 21.52 -17.06 0.54
C ASP A 281 20.37 -17.48 1.46
N ARG A 282 20.69 -18.03 2.64
CA ARG A 282 19.68 -18.37 3.65
C ARG A 282 18.99 -17.11 4.17
N SER A 283 19.75 -16.08 4.54
CA SER A 283 19.21 -14.81 5.05
C SER A 283 18.40 -14.05 3.99
N ARG A 284 18.83 -14.09 2.74
CA ARG A 284 18.11 -13.57 1.56
C ARG A 284 16.76 -14.27 1.38
N ALA A 285 16.72 -15.60 1.42
CA ALA A 285 15.49 -16.36 1.29
C ALA A 285 14.49 -16.04 2.41
N LEU A 286 14.98 -15.92 3.66
CA LEU A 286 14.15 -15.55 4.81
C LEU A 286 13.59 -14.12 4.68
N LEU A 287 14.41 -13.16 4.24
CA LEU A 287 13.95 -11.79 4.01
C LEU A 287 12.84 -11.74 2.96
N GLN A 288 13.02 -12.45 1.84
CA GLN A 288 12.04 -12.55 0.76
C GLN A 288 10.72 -13.19 1.23
N GLU A 289 10.78 -14.22 2.09
CA GLU A 289 9.60 -14.84 2.69
C GLU A 289 8.82 -13.85 3.58
N HIS A 290 9.51 -13.14 4.47
CA HIS A 290 8.86 -12.18 5.37
C HIS A 290 8.24 -10.99 4.61
N VAL A 291 8.90 -10.48 3.56
CA VAL A 291 8.33 -9.43 2.70
C VAL A 291 7.14 -9.97 1.90
N ALA A 292 7.21 -11.20 1.39
CA ALA A 292 6.09 -11.83 0.69
C ALA A 292 4.87 -12.00 1.60
N ALA A 293 5.06 -12.52 2.82
CA ALA A 293 3.99 -12.71 3.80
C ALA A 293 3.38 -11.39 4.28
N TYR A 294 4.15 -10.30 4.33
CA TYR A 294 3.64 -8.96 4.63
C TYR A 294 2.59 -8.49 3.62
N PHE A 295 2.85 -8.67 2.32
CA PHE A 295 1.89 -8.32 1.26
C PHE A 295 0.75 -9.33 1.13
N ASN A 296 1.07 -10.62 1.08
CA ASN A 296 0.08 -11.69 0.88
C ASN A 296 0.53 -13.02 1.51
N ASN A 297 0.02 -13.31 2.70
CA ASN A 297 0.32 -14.53 3.46
C ASN A 297 -0.48 -15.75 2.99
N ALA A 298 -1.58 -15.56 2.26
CA ALA A 298 -2.38 -16.64 1.68
C ALA A 298 -1.84 -17.15 0.34
N SER A 299 -0.62 -16.73 -0.02
CA SER A 299 0.01 -17.09 -1.27
C SER A 299 0.40 -18.57 -1.32
N MET A 300 0.46 -19.11 -2.53
CA MET A 300 0.97 -20.46 -2.80
C MET A 300 2.51 -20.49 -2.79
N TYR A 301 3.16 -19.33 -2.87
CA TYR A 301 4.63 -19.25 -3.02
C TYR A 301 5.40 -19.66 -1.76
N TYR A 302 4.82 -19.44 -0.58
CA TYR A 302 5.47 -19.72 0.70
C TYR A 302 4.50 -20.38 1.65
N LYS A 303 5.03 -21.07 2.65
CA LYS A 303 4.23 -21.57 3.77
C LYS A 303 3.65 -20.36 4.53
N PRO A 304 2.36 -20.37 4.89
CA PRO A 304 1.78 -19.27 5.65
C PRO A 304 2.50 -19.05 6.97
N THR A 305 2.90 -17.81 7.22
CA THR A 305 3.47 -17.38 8.49
C THR A 305 2.38 -17.35 9.55
N MET A 306 2.66 -17.99 10.68
CA MET A 306 1.80 -18.05 11.86
C MET A 306 2.29 -17.02 12.89
N VAL A 307 1.37 -16.31 13.54
CA VAL A 307 1.70 -15.43 14.68
C VAL A 307 1.92 -16.30 15.92
N ASN A 308 0.96 -17.19 16.17
CA ASN A 308 0.99 -18.23 17.20
C ASN A 308 0.63 -19.57 16.52
N ASP A 309 0.82 -20.69 17.20
CA ASP A 309 0.58 -22.04 16.65
C ASP A 309 -0.79 -22.23 16.00
N THR A 310 -1.81 -21.48 16.44
CA THR A 310 -3.20 -21.57 15.94
C THR A 310 -3.58 -20.47 14.95
N LYS A 311 -2.90 -19.31 14.94
CA LYS A 311 -3.38 -18.11 14.25
C LYS A 311 -2.42 -17.65 13.15
N LYS A 312 -2.91 -17.64 11.92
CA LYS A 312 -2.23 -17.07 10.74
C LYS A 312 -2.12 -15.55 10.85
N LEU A 313 -0.99 -15.00 10.40
CA LEU A 313 -0.79 -13.55 10.28
C LEU A 313 -1.70 -12.97 9.20
N LYS A 314 -2.43 -11.89 9.49
CA LYS A 314 -3.22 -11.16 8.50
C LYS A 314 -2.36 -10.19 7.70
N SER A 315 -2.14 -10.54 6.43
CA SER A 315 -1.42 -9.73 5.46
C SER A 315 -2.19 -8.48 4.99
N LEU A 316 -1.51 -7.56 4.30
CA LEU A 316 -2.14 -6.36 3.72
C LEU A 316 -3.28 -6.72 2.77
N THR A 317 -3.08 -7.72 1.91
CA THR A 317 -4.09 -8.13 0.92
C THR A 317 -5.36 -8.68 1.60
N GLU A 318 -5.21 -9.45 2.67
CA GLU A 318 -6.35 -9.99 3.43
C GLU A 318 -7.12 -8.92 4.20
N ARG A 319 -6.46 -7.84 4.62
CA ARG A 319 -7.14 -6.67 5.22
C ARG A 319 -8.00 -5.92 4.20
N LEU A 320 -7.59 -5.90 2.93
CA LEU A 320 -8.31 -5.19 1.86
C LEU A 320 -9.46 -6.03 1.27
N LYS A 321 -9.23 -7.33 1.03
CA LYS A 321 -10.16 -8.25 0.37
C LYS A 321 -11.13 -8.94 1.34
N GLY A 322 -12.16 -9.56 0.78
CA GLY A 322 -13.12 -10.39 1.53
C GLY A 322 -14.35 -9.65 2.04
N LYS A 323 -15.25 -10.39 2.71
CA LYS A 323 -16.54 -9.86 3.21
C LYS A 323 -16.34 -8.77 4.28
N TYR A 324 -15.40 -9.00 5.19
CA TYR A 324 -15.04 -8.08 6.27
C TYR A 324 -13.80 -7.23 5.96
N GLY A 325 -13.31 -7.27 4.71
CA GLY A 325 -12.18 -6.44 4.28
C GLY A 325 -12.59 -4.97 4.13
N ARG A 326 -11.61 -4.07 4.10
CA ARG A 326 -11.86 -2.61 4.09
C ARG A 326 -12.70 -2.14 2.89
N LEU A 327 -12.49 -2.70 1.70
CA LEU A 327 -13.22 -2.26 0.50
C LEU A 327 -14.73 -2.53 0.63
N ARG A 328 -15.11 -3.76 0.97
CA ARG A 328 -16.53 -4.14 1.08
C ARG A 328 -17.15 -3.73 2.42
N GLY A 329 -16.43 -3.93 3.52
CA GLY A 329 -16.96 -3.75 4.88
C GLY A 329 -16.87 -2.32 5.43
N ASN A 330 -15.99 -1.46 4.91
CA ASN A 330 -15.84 -0.10 5.43
C ASN A 330 -16.20 0.98 4.40
N LEU A 331 -15.89 0.77 3.11
CA LEU A 331 -16.18 1.73 2.05
C LEU A 331 -17.56 1.51 1.42
N MET A 332 -17.92 0.28 1.07
CA MET A 332 -19.22 -0.01 0.43
C MET A 332 -20.38 -0.15 1.44
N GLY A 333 -20.11 -0.71 2.62
CA GLY A 333 -21.15 -1.00 3.63
C GLY A 333 -20.72 -0.58 5.03
N LYS A 334 -20.80 0.71 5.34
CA LYS A 334 -20.42 1.26 6.64
C LYS A 334 -21.60 1.21 7.62
N ARG A 335 -21.31 1.02 8.91
CA ARG A 335 -22.28 1.30 9.97
C ARG A 335 -22.54 2.81 10.03
N VAL A 336 -23.80 3.19 10.18
CA VAL A 336 -24.23 4.58 10.19
C VAL A 336 -24.81 4.92 11.56
N ASP A 337 -24.46 6.11 12.05
CA ASP A 337 -25.07 6.68 13.24
C ASP A 337 -26.48 7.21 12.91
N PHE A 338 -27.28 7.52 13.94
CA PHE A 338 -28.66 8.01 13.80
C PHE A 338 -29.60 7.06 13.05
N SER A 339 -29.47 5.76 13.31
CA SER A 339 -30.40 4.74 12.81
C SER A 339 -30.91 3.86 13.94
N ALA A 340 -32.12 3.35 13.81
CA ALA A 340 -32.74 2.42 14.76
C ALA A 340 -33.40 1.25 14.01
N ARG A 341 -33.58 0.12 14.70
CA ARG A 341 -34.26 -1.06 14.16
C ARG A 341 -35.17 -1.65 15.23
N THR A 342 -36.41 -1.95 14.87
CA THR A 342 -37.40 -2.63 15.70
C THR A 342 -38.28 -3.55 14.86
N VAL A 343 -39.12 -4.36 15.50
CA VAL A 343 -40.11 -5.23 14.85
C VAL A 343 -41.28 -4.38 14.36
N ILE A 344 -41.79 -4.68 13.16
CA ILE A 344 -42.94 -4.01 12.57
C ILE A 344 -44.27 -4.58 13.08
N THR A 345 -45.30 -3.76 13.14
CA THR A 345 -46.68 -4.16 13.43
C THR A 345 -47.60 -3.31 12.56
N GLY A 346 -48.65 -3.91 11.98
CA GLY A 346 -49.59 -3.19 11.12
C GLY A 346 -50.57 -2.38 11.95
N ASP A 347 -50.78 -1.12 11.57
CA ASP A 347 -51.80 -0.23 12.13
C ASP A 347 -52.67 0.29 10.97
N PRO A 348 -54.00 0.07 10.99
CA PRO A 348 -54.89 0.56 9.93
C PRO A 348 -55.21 2.06 10.03
N ASN A 349 -54.81 2.75 11.11
CA ASN A 349 -55.12 4.17 11.33
C ASN A 349 -54.05 5.14 10.82
N ILE A 350 -52.92 4.63 10.30
CA ILE A 350 -51.84 5.45 9.77
C ILE A 350 -51.93 5.52 8.24
N ASP A 351 -51.56 6.67 7.68
CA ASP A 351 -51.51 6.86 6.23
C ASP A 351 -50.34 6.09 5.59
N VAL A 352 -50.39 5.93 4.26
CA VAL A 352 -49.39 5.14 3.50
C VAL A 352 -47.97 5.73 3.57
N ASP A 353 -47.86 7.03 3.80
CA ASP A 353 -46.61 7.78 3.95
C ASP A 353 -46.18 7.97 5.42
N GLU A 354 -46.94 7.44 6.37
CA GLU A 354 -46.64 7.53 7.81
C GLU A 354 -45.98 6.27 8.35
N VAL A 355 -45.23 6.44 9.44
CA VAL A 355 -44.65 5.32 10.19
C VAL A 355 -44.71 5.61 11.69
N GLY A 356 -45.30 4.67 12.44
CA GLY A 356 -45.33 4.74 13.90
C GLY A 356 -43.94 4.57 14.48
N VAL A 357 -43.42 5.60 15.16
CA VAL A 357 -42.12 5.56 15.85
C VAL A 357 -42.35 5.49 17.37
N PRO A 358 -41.85 4.44 18.06
CA PRO A 358 -41.92 4.37 19.52
C PRO A 358 -41.22 5.56 20.20
N PHE A 359 -41.80 6.07 21.29
CA PHE A 359 -41.23 7.19 22.05
C PHE A 359 -39.79 6.92 22.52
N SER A 360 -39.43 5.67 22.85
CA SER A 360 -38.07 5.30 23.23
C SER A 360 -37.05 5.56 22.11
N ILE A 361 -37.42 5.29 20.86
CA ILE A 361 -36.58 5.55 19.69
C ILE A 361 -36.57 7.05 19.39
N ALA A 362 -37.73 7.71 19.43
CA ALA A 362 -37.85 9.15 19.16
C ALA A 362 -37.05 10.02 20.15
N MET A 363 -36.93 9.59 21.41
CA MET A 363 -36.11 10.29 22.42
C MET A 363 -34.61 10.10 22.23
N THR A 364 -34.20 9.00 21.57
CA THR A 364 -32.78 8.69 21.34
C THR A 364 -32.28 9.30 20.03
N LEU A 365 -33.08 9.21 18.95
CA LEU A 365 -32.73 9.78 17.66
C LEU A 365 -32.87 11.29 17.69
N THR A 366 -31.81 12.00 17.28
CA THR A 366 -31.77 13.47 17.28
C THR A 366 -31.57 14.00 15.87
N PHE A 367 -32.11 15.19 15.62
CA PHE A 367 -31.96 15.92 14.37
C PHE A 367 -31.31 17.29 14.63
N PRO A 368 -30.17 17.61 13.99
CA PRO A 368 -29.53 18.90 14.19
C PRO A 368 -30.26 20.01 13.42
N GLU A 369 -31.04 20.83 14.12
CA GLU A 369 -31.71 22.02 13.57
C GLU A 369 -30.92 23.29 13.87
N ARG A 370 -30.62 24.11 12.84
CA ARG A 370 -29.95 25.41 13.04
C ARG A 370 -30.92 26.43 13.61
N VAL A 371 -30.49 27.18 14.62
CA VAL A 371 -31.29 28.26 15.22
C VAL A 371 -31.42 29.42 14.24
N SER A 372 -32.67 29.85 14.01
CA SER A 372 -33.08 30.99 13.20
C SER A 372 -34.04 31.86 14.02
N ALA A 373 -34.33 33.09 13.56
CA ALA A 373 -35.25 33.98 14.26
C ALA A 373 -36.66 33.38 14.45
N VAL A 374 -37.10 32.52 13.52
CA VAL A 374 -38.43 31.91 13.52
C VAL A 374 -38.53 30.75 14.51
N ASN A 375 -37.56 29.83 14.51
CA ASN A 375 -37.62 28.62 15.33
C ASN A 375 -37.08 28.81 16.76
N LYS A 376 -36.45 29.96 17.07
CA LYS A 376 -35.81 30.23 18.37
C LYS A 376 -36.75 29.99 19.56
N LYS A 377 -37.99 30.49 19.51
CA LYS A 377 -38.98 30.31 20.59
C LYS A 377 -39.29 28.82 20.83
N ARG A 378 -39.55 28.08 19.75
CA ARG A 378 -39.84 26.63 19.77
C ARG A 378 -38.67 25.81 20.32
N LEU A 379 -37.46 26.05 19.81
CA LEU A 379 -36.27 25.31 20.25
C LEU A 379 -35.93 25.59 21.72
N THR A 380 -36.14 26.83 22.19
CA THR A 380 -35.96 27.18 23.61
C THR A 380 -36.91 26.39 24.51
N GLU A 381 -38.14 26.14 24.05
CA GLU A 381 -39.12 25.33 24.77
C GLU A 381 -38.73 23.85 24.82
N PHE A 382 -38.23 23.28 23.73
CA PHE A 382 -37.74 21.89 23.68
C PHE A 382 -36.53 21.64 24.56
N VAL A 383 -35.64 22.64 24.72
CA VAL A 383 -34.50 22.55 25.65
C VAL A 383 -34.97 22.54 27.12
N ARG A 384 -36.07 23.24 27.43
CA ARG A 384 -36.60 23.31 28.81
C ARG A 384 -37.35 22.06 29.24
N ARG A 385 -37.85 21.27 28.30
CA ARG A 385 -38.68 20.09 28.57
C ARG A 385 -37.82 18.82 28.67
N PRO A 386 -37.98 18.00 29.74
CA PRO A 386 -37.33 16.69 29.82
C PRO A 386 -38.13 15.58 29.09
N VAL A 387 -39.39 15.84 28.74
CA VAL A 387 -40.30 14.89 28.09
C VAL A 387 -40.54 15.30 26.63
N TYR A 388 -40.85 14.32 25.77
CA TYR A 388 -41.07 14.52 24.34
C TYR A 388 -42.20 15.54 24.12
N PRO A 389 -42.04 16.52 23.22
CA PRO A 389 -40.85 16.84 22.43
C PRO A 389 -39.75 17.57 23.23
N SER A 390 -38.52 17.08 23.17
CA SER A 390 -37.35 17.61 23.89
C SER A 390 -36.10 17.71 22.99
N ALA A 391 -35.05 18.36 23.50
CA ALA A 391 -33.74 18.44 22.86
C ALA A 391 -32.64 17.88 23.78
N ASN A 392 -31.75 17.06 23.22
CA ASN A 392 -30.70 16.38 24.01
C ASN A 392 -29.38 17.17 24.08
N TYR A 393 -29.03 17.88 22.99
CA TYR A 393 -27.74 18.56 22.87
C TYR A 393 -27.92 19.98 22.33
N ILE A 394 -27.09 20.89 22.82
CA ILE A 394 -26.95 22.25 22.27
C ILE A 394 -25.51 22.38 21.80
N HIS A 395 -25.35 22.64 20.51
CA HIS A 395 -24.04 22.91 19.91
C HIS A 395 -23.89 24.43 19.80
N PRO A 396 -23.07 25.08 20.64
CA PRO A 396 -22.77 26.49 20.44
C PRO A 396 -22.04 26.68 19.10
N PRO A 397 -22.23 27.83 18.42
CA PRO A 397 -21.38 28.18 17.30
C PRO A 397 -19.94 28.22 17.80
N GLN A 398 -19.11 27.29 17.34
CA GLN A 398 -17.70 27.23 17.70
C GLN A 398 -16.98 28.44 17.09
N TRP A 399 -16.93 29.53 17.82
CA TRP A 399 -15.89 30.55 17.71
C TRP A 399 -14.96 30.32 18.91
N ASP A 400 -13.71 29.95 18.64
CA ASP A 400 -12.56 29.96 19.56
C ASP A 400 -12.50 28.99 20.76
N HIS A 401 -12.43 27.67 20.50
CA HIS A 401 -11.69 26.78 21.40
C HIS A 401 -10.16 26.74 21.14
N TYR A 402 -9.65 27.65 20.30
CA TYR A 402 -8.22 27.77 20.01
C TYR A 402 -7.59 29.11 20.47
N GLN A 403 -8.33 29.97 21.20
CA GLN A 403 -7.79 31.18 21.84
C GLN A 403 -8.16 31.31 23.33
N THR A 404 -7.90 30.31 24.16
CA THR A 404 -7.80 30.56 25.62
C THR A 404 -6.67 29.74 26.23
N GLY A 405 -5.45 30.12 25.84
CA GLY A 405 -4.29 30.12 26.73
C GLY A 405 -4.12 31.51 27.36
N VAL A 406 -5.20 32.12 27.85
CA VAL A 406 -5.13 33.32 28.70
C VAL A 406 -6.22 33.20 29.76
N ALA A 407 -5.77 33.37 31.00
CA ALA A 407 -6.55 33.31 32.22
C ALA A 407 -7.68 34.34 32.27
N ALA A 408 -8.81 33.93 32.87
CA ALA A 408 -9.58 34.60 33.93
C ALA A 408 -11.01 34.06 33.95
#